data_AF-A0A0C4E107-F1
#
_entry.id   AF-A0A0C4E107-F1
#
_cell.length_a   1.000
_cell.length_b   1.000
_cell.length_c   1.000
_cell.angle_alpha   90.00
_cell.angle_beta   90.00
_cell.angle_gamma   90.00
#
_symmetry.space_group_name_H-M   'P 1'
#
loop_
_entity.id
_entity.type
_entity.pdbx_description
1 polymer ?
#
loop_
_entity_poly.entity_id
_entity_poly.type
_entity_poly.pdbx_seq_one_letter_code
_entity_poly.pdbx_strand_id
1 'polypeptide(L)'
;MYQLIFQWAAVMASQMSAVDFWVGMNCGQDPAEQQPYPTDDIGIAEIKPLLERQVGGCTGGILQIVPSDNGGWTVGLLHRTVYDWLRDVWPTVISDGPSTFDPAVVIASVFASKPSKSESSAAAAASRKSGIANVFRFGRACRDLPESRSSTVRIIDGLSREDLVHALRPFMVVSASGGPAMRQSTAALRSLAAITYACVPYLQAKIQSGALEKSLGLSRMRLFRGLIWSGSKSMKGRLSLVFEATVEALTYETAQHLRVQTLKLVLEIPSVSRGAIEREVTRHIDGPNKATREYWTTVLDVLRGRAPVKEVPGRVGPSTLMEQYRGRHACQTVGI
;
A
#
# COMPACT_ATOMS: atom_id res chain seq x y z
N MET A 1 -17.86 8.16 -3.56
CA MET A 1 -16.95 9.29 -3.91
C MET A 1 -16.09 9.73 -2.73
N TYR A 2 -16.65 10.31 -1.68
CA TYR A 2 -15.87 10.74 -0.51
C TYR A 2 -15.00 9.60 0.05
N GLN A 3 -15.59 8.42 0.20
CA GLN A 3 -14.85 7.27 0.73
C GLN A 3 -13.57 6.93 -0.04
N LEU A 4 -13.55 7.13 -1.37
CA LEU A 4 -12.35 6.94 -2.20
C LEU A 4 -11.29 8.02 -1.93
N ILE A 5 -11.68 9.30 -1.89
CA ILE A 5 -10.74 10.41 -1.65
C ILE A 5 -10.09 10.31 -0.26
N PHE A 6 -10.89 10.01 0.75
CA PHE A 6 -10.37 9.87 2.11
C PHE A 6 -9.46 8.65 2.25
N GLN A 7 -9.86 7.51 1.67
CA GLN A 7 -9.00 6.33 1.68
C GLN A 7 -7.70 6.57 0.92
N TRP A 8 -7.78 7.25 -0.22
CA TRP A 8 -6.62 7.66 -0.99
C TRP A 8 -5.66 8.50 -0.14
N ALA A 9 -6.18 9.56 0.49
CA ALA A 9 -5.36 10.48 1.24
C ALA A 9 -4.84 9.93 2.58
N ALA A 10 -5.47 8.87 3.11
CA ALA A 10 -4.95 8.12 4.24
C ALA A 10 -3.72 7.26 3.89
N VAL A 11 -3.56 6.89 2.61
CA VAL A 11 -2.48 6.00 2.12
C VAL A 11 -1.42 6.76 1.33
N MET A 12 -1.82 7.79 0.59
CA MET A 12 -1.00 8.51 -0.38
C MET A 12 -0.85 9.98 0.00
N ALA A 13 0.35 10.52 -0.19
CA ALA A 13 0.67 11.93 0.04
C ALA A 13 0.42 12.82 -1.20
N SER A 14 -0.27 12.32 -2.22
CA SER A 14 -0.60 13.07 -3.42
C SER A 14 -2.10 13.11 -3.61
N GLN A 15 -2.59 14.02 -4.44
CA GLN A 15 -3.99 13.98 -4.88
C GLN A 15 -4.24 12.78 -5.81
N MET A 16 -5.50 12.34 -5.87
CA MET A 16 -5.91 11.26 -6.75
C MET A 16 -6.05 11.78 -8.17
N SER A 17 -5.56 11.04 -9.17
CA SER A 17 -5.78 11.46 -10.56
C SER A 17 -7.27 11.37 -10.92
N ALA A 18 -7.74 12.24 -11.81
CA ALA A 18 -9.12 12.22 -12.30
C ALA A 18 -9.49 10.87 -12.93
N VAL A 19 -8.55 10.25 -13.66
CA VAL A 19 -8.75 8.94 -14.27
C VAL A 19 -8.88 7.85 -13.22
N ASP A 20 -7.99 7.82 -12.22
CA ASP A 20 -8.08 6.83 -11.14
C ASP A 20 -9.40 6.95 -10.37
N PHE A 21 -9.80 8.19 -10.10
CA PHE A 21 -11.04 8.47 -9.41
C PHE A 21 -12.25 8.04 -10.25
N TRP A 22 -12.25 8.33 -11.56
CA TRP A 22 -13.27 7.91 -12.51
C TRP A 22 -13.42 6.39 -12.59
N VAL A 23 -12.31 5.65 -12.67
CA VAL A 23 -12.35 4.18 -12.69
C VAL A 23 -12.87 3.64 -11.35
N GLY A 24 -12.42 4.22 -10.22
CA GLY A 24 -12.87 3.79 -8.90
C GLY A 24 -14.35 4.06 -8.62
N MET A 25 -14.90 5.18 -9.08
CA MET A 25 -16.31 5.51 -8.87
C MET A 25 -17.27 4.73 -9.77
N ASN A 26 -16.78 4.23 -10.92
CA ASN A 26 -17.53 3.40 -11.84
C ASN A 26 -17.20 1.91 -11.68
N CYS A 27 -16.55 1.53 -10.57
CA CYS A 27 -16.31 0.14 -10.25
C CYS A 27 -17.64 -0.60 -10.11
N GLY A 28 -17.73 -1.77 -10.78
CA GLY A 28 -18.93 -2.60 -10.81
C GLY A 28 -19.31 -3.20 -9.45
N GLN A 29 -20.24 -4.15 -9.46
CA GLN A 29 -20.69 -4.83 -8.24
C GLN A 29 -19.58 -5.62 -7.55
N ASP A 30 -18.61 -6.15 -8.31
CA ASP A 30 -17.44 -6.84 -7.79
C ASP A 30 -16.23 -5.90 -7.71
N PRO A 31 -15.83 -5.44 -6.51
CA PRO A 31 -14.70 -4.53 -6.36
C PRO A 31 -13.34 -5.16 -6.71
N ALA A 32 -13.27 -6.49 -6.81
CA ALA A 32 -12.08 -7.22 -7.21
C ALA A 32 -11.98 -7.40 -8.73
N GLU A 33 -13.04 -7.11 -9.49
CA GLU A 33 -13.04 -7.19 -10.94
C GLU A 33 -12.22 -6.03 -11.53
N GLN A 34 -11.28 -6.37 -12.42
CA GLN A 34 -10.47 -5.39 -13.11
C GLN A 34 -11.35 -4.55 -14.04
N GLN A 35 -11.46 -3.26 -13.72
CA GLN A 35 -12.22 -2.33 -14.51
C GLN A 35 -11.47 -1.94 -15.80
N PRO A 36 -12.18 -1.65 -16.90
CA PRO A 36 -11.58 -1.05 -18.08
C PRO A 36 -10.86 0.25 -17.72
N TYR A 37 -9.58 0.34 -18.04
CA TYR A 37 -8.78 1.53 -17.76
C TYR A 37 -8.57 2.31 -19.07
N PRO A 38 -8.94 3.60 -19.14
CA PRO A 38 -8.77 4.41 -20.36
C PRO A 38 -7.28 4.58 -20.68
N THR A 39 -6.89 4.35 -21.93
CA THR A 39 -5.47 4.33 -22.34
C THR A 39 -5.10 5.36 -23.38
N ASP A 40 -6.09 5.84 -24.12
CA ASP A 40 -5.99 6.79 -25.20
C ASP A 40 -6.34 8.20 -24.73
N ASP A 41 -5.71 9.20 -25.34
CA ASP A 41 -5.88 10.60 -24.94
C ASP A 41 -7.31 11.10 -25.19
N ILE A 42 -8.02 10.52 -26.17
CA ILE A 42 -9.43 10.83 -26.47
C ILE A 42 -10.32 10.38 -25.31
N GLY A 43 -10.26 9.10 -24.93
CA GLY A 43 -10.99 8.59 -23.77
C GLY A 43 -10.65 9.35 -22.47
N ILE A 44 -9.40 9.77 -22.28
CA ILE A 44 -9.00 10.58 -21.12
C ILE A 44 -9.58 12.00 -21.17
N ALA A 45 -9.61 12.63 -22.34
CA ALA A 45 -10.16 13.97 -22.52
C ALA A 45 -11.69 14.01 -22.28
N GLU A 46 -12.40 12.94 -22.64
CA GLU A 46 -13.85 12.80 -22.41
C GLU A 46 -14.22 12.62 -20.92
N ILE A 47 -13.29 12.09 -20.10
CA ILE A 47 -13.55 11.88 -18.66
C ILE A 47 -13.73 13.19 -17.93
N LYS A 48 -12.94 14.23 -18.24
CA LYS A 48 -12.97 15.49 -17.49
C LYS A 48 -14.37 16.12 -17.41
N PRO A 49 -15.07 16.43 -18.52
CA PRO A 49 -16.38 17.08 -18.45
C PRO A 49 -17.44 16.21 -17.77
N LEU A 50 -17.40 14.89 -17.98
CA LEU A 50 -18.31 13.95 -17.32
C LEU A 50 -18.08 13.93 -15.81
N LEU A 51 -16.81 13.86 -15.42
CA LEU A 51 -16.41 13.84 -14.03
C LEU A 51 -16.71 15.16 -13.33
N GLU A 52 -16.47 16.31 -13.96
CA GLU A 52 -16.85 17.63 -13.42
C GLU A 52 -18.34 17.73 -13.15
N ARG A 53 -19.18 17.29 -14.10
CA ARG A 53 -20.63 17.27 -13.93
C ARG A 53 -21.05 16.37 -12.77
N GLN A 54 -20.51 15.16 -12.72
CA GLN A 54 -20.90 14.17 -11.71
C GLN A 54 -20.39 14.54 -10.32
N VAL A 55 -19.15 15.01 -10.21
CA VAL A 55 -18.57 15.49 -8.96
C VAL A 55 -19.33 16.73 -8.47
N GLY A 56 -19.56 17.72 -9.33
CA GLY A 56 -20.30 18.94 -8.96
C GLY A 56 -21.71 18.62 -8.47
N GLY A 57 -22.44 17.76 -9.20
CA GLY A 57 -23.81 17.36 -8.85
C GLY A 57 -23.90 16.49 -7.59
N CYS A 58 -23.07 15.45 -7.47
CA CYS A 58 -23.17 14.48 -6.38
C CYS A 58 -22.51 14.94 -5.07
N THR A 59 -21.59 15.90 -5.14
CA THR A 59 -20.87 16.39 -3.95
C THR A 59 -21.28 17.80 -3.53
N GLY A 60 -22.21 18.45 -4.26
CA GLY A 60 -22.59 19.83 -3.97
C GLY A 60 -21.40 20.80 -4.08
N GLY A 61 -20.43 20.50 -4.93
CA GLY A 61 -19.20 21.29 -5.11
C GLY A 61 -18.12 21.10 -4.05
N ILE A 62 -18.27 20.13 -3.14
CA ILE A 62 -17.27 19.81 -2.10
C ILE A 62 -15.98 19.24 -2.70
N LEU A 63 -16.11 18.35 -3.69
CA LEU A 63 -14.99 17.88 -4.49
C LEU A 63 -14.89 18.70 -5.77
N GLN A 64 -13.66 18.85 -6.28
CA GLN A 64 -13.37 19.55 -7.51
C GLN A 64 -12.29 18.85 -8.32
N ILE A 65 -12.34 19.08 -9.63
CA ILE A 65 -11.32 18.66 -10.58
C ILE A 65 -10.40 19.84 -10.81
N VAL A 66 -9.12 19.68 -10.46
CA VAL A 66 -8.11 20.73 -10.54
C VAL A 66 -7.00 20.32 -11.52
N PRO A 67 -6.40 21.28 -12.25
CA PRO A 67 -5.25 20.98 -13.07
C PRO A 67 -4.07 20.55 -12.17
N SER A 68 -3.31 19.58 -12.65
CA SER A 68 -2.10 19.07 -12.00
C SER A 68 -0.86 19.65 -12.67
N ASP A 69 0.21 19.82 -11.89
CA ASP A 69 1.52 20.32 -12.34
C ASP A 69 2.10 19.51 -13.52
N ASN A 70 1.67 18.25 -13.67
CA ASN A 70 2.12 17.33 -14.72
C ASN A 70 1.25 17.37 -16.00
N GLY A 71 0.41 18.41 -16.17
CA GLY A 71 -0.47 18.56 -17.35
C GLY A 71 -1.71 17.64 -17.34
N GLY A 72 -1.97 16.96 -16.23
CA GLY A 72 -3.17 16.14 -16.03
C GLY A 72 -4.21 16.81 -15.14
N TRP A 73 -5.22 16.04 -14.73
CA TRP A 73 -6.26 16.49 -13.80
C TRP A 73 -6.25 15.63 -12.54
N THR A 74 -6.44 16.25 -11.39
CA THR A 74 -6.57 15.57 -10.09
C THR A 74 -7.89 15.92 -9.43
N VAL A 75 -8.37 15.02 -8.58
CA VAL A 75 -9.55 15.25 -7.74
C VAL A 75 -9.09 15.65 -6.36
N GLY A 76 -9.55 16.80 -5.91
CA GLY A 76 -9.26 17.35 -4.60
C GLY A 76 -10.50 17.94 -3.95
N LEU A 77 -10.36 18.39 -2.71
CA LEU A 77 -11.39 19.16 -2.02
C LEU A 77 -11.31 20.62 -2.43
N LEU A 78 -12.48 21.26 -2.57
CA LEU A 78 -12.61 22.68 -2.91
C LEU A 78 -11.83 23.56 -1.93
N HIS A 79 -11.93 23.28 -0.63
CA HIS A 79 -11.31 24.11 0.39
C HIS A 79 -10.88 23.28 1.61
N ARG A 80 -9.89 23.80 2.35
CA ARG A 80 -9.41 23.18 3.59
C ARG A 80 -10.50 23.06 4.65
N THR A 81 -11.36 24.07 4.80
CA THR A 81 -12.47 24.02 5.78
C THR A 81 -13.47 22.90 5.49
N VAL A 82 -13.63 22.56 4.21
CA VAL A 82 -14.46 21.44 3.77
C VAL A 82 -13.83 20.11 4.18
N TYR A 83 -12.49 20.01 4.11
CA TYR A 83 -11.77 18.86 4.66
C TYR A 83 -11.99 18.70 6.17
N ASP A 84 -11.77 19.78 6.93
CA ASP A 84 -11.90 19.75 8.38
C ASP A 84 -13.33 19.39 8.80
N TRP A 85 -14.34 19.96 8.13
CA TRP A 85 -15.74 19.59 8.34
C TRP A 85 -16.02 18.12 8.01
N LEU A 86 -15.59 17.65 6.83
CA LEU A 86 -15.80 16.26 6.43
C LEU A 86 -15.09 15.26 7.36
N ARG A 87 -13.93 15.63 7.92
CA ARG A 87 -13.21 14.79 8.88
C ARG A 87 -14.05 14.53 10.12
N ASP A 88 -14.81 15.53 10.58
CA ASP A 88 -15.63 15.43 11.78
C ASP A 88 -16.90 14.60 11.52
N VAL A 89 -17.49 14.68 10.32
CA VAL A 89 -18.63 13.83 9.90
C VAL A 89 -18.21 12.49 9.25
N TRP A 90 -16.92 12.20 9.21
CA TRP A 90 -16.36 11.03 8.53
C TRP A 90 -16.89 9.68 9.03
N PRO A 91 -17.06 9.44 10.35
CA PRO A 91 -17.69 8.22 10.81
C PRO A 91 -19.07 7.98 10.20
N THR A 92 -19.86 9.04 10.03
CA THR A 92 -21.18 9.02 9.39
C THR A 92 -21.07 8.69 7.90
N VAL A 93 -20.16 9.35 7.18
CA VAL A 93 -19.91 9.05 5.75
C VAL A 93 -19.52 7.59 5.53
N ILE A 94 -18.79 6.98 6.47
CA ILE A 94 -18.46 5.54 6.43
C ILE A 94 -19.71 4.70 6.73
N SER A 95 -20.47 5.02 7.77
CA SER A 95 -21.64 4.22 8.19
C SER A 95 -22.76 4.23 7.18
N ASP A 96 -22.92 5.32 6.44
CA ASP A 96 -23.96 5.47 5.42
C ASP A 96 -23.63 4.73 4.12
N GLY A 97 -22.37 4.32 3.94
CA GLY A 97 -21.96 3.48 2.82
C GLY A 97 -22.39 2.01 3.00
N PRO A 98 -22.39 1.21 1.92
CA PRO A 98 -22.64 -0.22 2.03
C PRO A 98 -21.63 -0.87 3.00
N SER A 99 -22.11 -1.72 3.89
CA SER A 99 -21.27 -2.37 4.92
C SER A 99 -20.13 -3.20 4.33
N THR A 100 -20.34 -3.76 3.15
CA THR A 100 -19.38 -4.56 2.39
C THR A 100 -18.46 -3.73 1.49
N PHE A 101 -18.70 -2.43 1.36
CA PHE A 101 -17.87 -1.57 0.52
C PHE A 101 -16.56 -1.24 1.23
N ASP A 102 -15.46 -1.61 0.58
CA ASP A 102 -14.10 -1.31 1.03
C ASP A 102 -13.40 -0.43 -0.03
N PRO A 103 -13.23 0.88 0.23
CA PRO A 103 -12.60 1.77 -0.73
C PRO A 103 -11.13 1.40 -1.01
N ALA A 104 -10.45 0.72 -0.09
CA ALA A 104 -9.05 0.33 -0.29
C ALA A 104 -8.95 -0.80 -1.32
N VAL A 105 -9.89 -1.75 -1.29
CA VAL A 105 -10.01 -2.82 -2.30
C VAL A 105 -10.27 -2.22 -3.67
N VAL A 106 -11.22 -1.28 -3.78
CA VAL A 106 -11.54 -0.60 -5.05
C VAL A 106 -10.32 0.15 -5.60
N ILE A 107 -9.59 0.89 -4.76
CA ILE A 107 -8.40 1.60 -5.24
C ILE A 107 -7.30 0.61 -5.64
N ALA A 108 -7.13 -0.49 -4.91
CA ALA A 108 -6.18 -1.53 -5.28
C ALA A 108 -6.52 -2.17 -6.64
N SER A 109 -7.80 -2.40 -6.94
CA SER A 109 -8.23 -2.92 -8.25
C SER A 109 -8.01 -1.91 -9.36
N VAL A 110 -8.27 -0.61 -9.13
CA VAL A 110 -7.92 0.46 -10.08
C VAL A 110 -6.44 0.41 -10.47
N PHE A 111 -5.54 0.25 -9.50
CA PHE A 111 -4.10 0.14 -9.79
C PHE A 111 -3.73 -1.16 -10.51
N ALA A 112 -4.42 -2.27 -10.21
CA ALA A 112 -4.20 -3.55 -10.88
C ALA A 112 -4.71 -3.55 -12.33
N SER A 113 -5.73 -2.75 -12.65
CA SER A 113 -6.26 -2.56 -13.99
C SER A 113 -5.40 -1.67 -14.89
N LYS A 114 -4.43 -0.92 -14.34
CA LYS A 114 -3.62 0.00 -15.13
C LYS A 114 -2.82 -0.76 -16.17
N PRO A 115 -2.94 -0.41 -17.46
CA PRO A 115 -2.19 -1.09 -18.48
C PRO A 115 -0.72 -0.81 -18.30
N SER A 116 0.04 -1.88 -18.46
CA SER A 116 1.48 -1.86 -18.55
C SER A 116 1.88 -1.16 -19.85
N LYS A 117 2.03 0.17 -19.84
CA LYS A 117 2.46 0.91 -21.05
C LYS A 117 3.77 0.32 -21.57
N SER A 118 3.79 0.00 -22.87
CA SER A 118 4.97 -0.45 -23.61
C SER A 118 6.12 0.53 -23.38
N GLU A 119 7.25 0.01 -22.90
CA GLU A 119 8.39 0.77 -22.42
C GLU A 119 9.10 1.46 -23.60
N SER A 120 8.90 2.76 -23.76
CA SER A 120 9.81 3.60 -24.56
C SER A 120 10.43 4.76 -23.78
N SER A 121 10.02 5.00 -22.52
CA SER A 121 10.58 6.08 -21.70
C SER A 121 10.80 5.70 -20.23
N ALA A 122 11.88 6.21 -19.64
CA ALA A 122 12.22 6.00 -18.22
C ALA A 122 11.13 6.53 -17.27
N ALA A 123 10.40 7.57 -17.67
CA ALA A 123 9.25 8.11 -16.91
C ALA A 123 8.06 7.13 -16.87
N ALA A 124 7.79 6.42 -17.98
CA ALA A 124 6.76 5.39 -18.03
C ALA A 124 7.13 4.19 -17.13
N ALA A 125 8.40 3.79 -17.11
CA ALA A 125 8.90 2.72 -16.24
C ALA A 125 8.81 3.09 -14.74
N ALA A 126 9.13 4.34 -14.38
CA ALA A 126 8.97 4.84 -13.01
C ALA A 126 7.49 4.89 -12.57
N SER A 127 6.60 5.33 -13.47
CA SER A 127 5.15 5.37 -13.24
C SER A 127 4.57 3.97 -13.01
N ARG A 128 4.93 2.99 -13.85
CA ARG A 128 4.49 1.58 -13.72
C ARG A 128 4.97 0.94 -12.42
N LYS A 129 6.24 1.18 -12.06
CA LYS A 129 6.82 0.72 -10.79
C LYS A 129 6.03 1.23 -9.57
N SER A 130 5.53 2.46 -9.61
CA SER A 130 4.70 3.02 -8.54
C SER A 130 3.30 2.39 -8.46
N GLY A 131 2.71 2.01 -9.61
CA GLY A 131 1.34 1.48 -9.67
C GLY A 131 1.17 0.15 -8.95
N ILE A 132 2.07 -0.81 -9.20
CA ILE A 132 1.98 -2.14 -8.58
C ILE A 132 2.30 -2.09 -7.09
N ALA A 133 3.28 -1.27 -6.68
CA ALA A 133 3.53 -1.00 -5.27
C ALA A 133 2.28 -0.47 -4.56
N ASN A 134 1.50 0.40 -5.23
CA ASN A 134 0.26 0.93 -4.68
C ASN A 134 -0.83 -0.13 -4.51
N VAL A 135 -0.88 -1.18 -5.36
CA VAL A 135 -1.80 -2.33 -5.13
C VAL A 135 -1.59 -2.91 -3.74
N PHE A 136 -0.34 -3.13 -3.33
CA PHE A 136 -0.05 -3.67 -2.00
C PHE A 136 -0.23 -2.64 -0.87
N ARG A 137 0.07 -1.35 -1.12
CA ARG A 137 -0.15 -0.29 -0.12
C ARG A 137 -1.63 -0.11 0.21
N PHE A 138 -2.49 -0.17 -0.80
CA PHE A 138 -3.94 -0.14 -0.60
C PHE A 138 -4.46 -1.48 -0.10
N GLY A 139 -3.92 -2.62 -0.57
CA GLY A 139 -4.21 -3.94 -0.03
C GLY A 139 -3.94 -4.07 1.48
N ARG A 140 -2.89 -3.39 1.99
CA ARG A 140 -2.60 -3.27 3.42
C ARG A 140 -3.67 -2.48 4.19
N ALA A 141 -4.29 -1.51 3.54
CA ALA A 141 -5.28 -0.62 4.14
C ALA A 141 -6.73 -1.17 4.03
N CYS A 142 -6.91 -2.33 3.40
CA CYS A 142 -8.19 -3.03 3.38
C CYS A 142 -8.64 -3.41 4.79
N ARG A 143 -9.95 -3.40 4.99
CA ARG A 143 -10.58 -3.83 6.25
C ARG A 143 -10.26 -5.31 6.48
N ASP A 144 -10.11 -5.69 7.75
CA ASP A 144 -9.87 -7.09 8.12
C ASP A 144 -11.15 -7.95 8.12
N LEU A 145 -11.91 -7.85 7.02
CA LEU A 145 -13.12 -8.63 6.77
C LEU A 145 -12.82 -9.77 5.81
N PRO A 146 -13.48 -10.95 5.93
CA PRO A 146 -13.29 -12.06 5.02
C PRO A 146 -13.45 -11.69 3.53
N GLU A 147 -14.44 -10.86 3.21
CA GLU A 147 -14.75 -10.41 1.85
C GLU A 147 -13.64 -9.51 1.30
N SER A 148 -13.20 -8.51 2.08
CA SER A 148 -12.07 -7.63 1.71
C SER A 148 -10.77 -8.43 1.52
N ARG A 149 -10.50 -9.40 2.39
CA ARG A 149 -9.33 -10.30 2.28
C ARG A 149 -9.40 -11.12 1.00
N SER A 150 -10.56 -11.72 0.70
CA SER A 150 -10.77 -12.52 -0.51
C SER A 150 -10.58 -11.68 -1.78
N SER A 151 -11.17 -10.49 -1.83
CA SER A 151 -11.00 -9.54 -2.94
C SER A 151 -9.55 -9.11 -3.12
N THR A 152 -8.85 -8.82 -2.02
CA THR A 152 -7.42 -8.47 -2.04
C THR A 152 -6.58 -9.62 -2.59
N VAL A 153 -6.89 -10.87 -2.24
CA VAL A 153 -6.23 -12.06 -2.81
C VAL A 153 -6.47 -12.16 -4.31
N ARG A 154 -7.71 -12.00 -4.78
CA ARG A 154 -8.04 -12.04 -6.21
C ARG A 154 -7.29 -10.98 -7.01
N ILE A 155 -7.26 -9.74 -6.51
CA ILE A 155 -6.53 -8.63 -7.15
C ILE A 155 -5.03 -8.96 -7.26
N ILE A 156 -4.39 -9.36 -6.15
CA ILE A 156 -2.95 -9.63 -6.11
C ILE A 156 -2.59 -10.89 -6.93
N ASP A 157 -3.44 -11.92 -6.91
CA ASP A 157 -3.25 -13.13 -7.71
C ASP A 157 -3.47 -12.90 -9.21
N GLY A 158 -4.19 -11.84 -9.60
CA GLY A 158 -4.31 -11.39 -10.97
C GLY A 158 -3.08 -10.66 -11.52
N LEU A 159 -2.14 -10.23 -10.66
CA LEU A 159 -0.95 -9.51 -11.10
C LEU A 159 -0.01 -10.40 -11.92
N SER A 160 0.50 -9.86 -13.03
CA SER A 160 1.46 -10.54 -13.90
C SER A 160 2.82 -10.74 -13.20
N ARG A 161 3.62 -11.67 -13.71
CA ARG A 161 4.97 -11.91 -13.19
C ARG A 161 5.85 -10.68 -13.42
N GLU A 162 5.74 -10.09 -14.60
CA GLU A 162 6.51 -8.96 -15.06
C GLU A 162 6.31 -7.78 -14.10
N ASP A 163 5.05 -7.46 -13.80
CA ASP A 163 4.67 -6.40 -12.87
C ASP A 163 5.28 -6.59 -11.48
N LEU A 164 5.24 -7.82 -10.96
CA LEU A 164 5.83 -8.16 -9.66
C LEU A 164 7.35 -8.02 -9.66
N VAL A 165 8.03 -8.46 -10.73
CA VAL A 165 9.48 -8.30 -10.87
C VAL A 165 9.85 -6.82 -10.93
N HIS A 166 9.09 -6.00 -11.66
CA HIS A 166 9.32 -4.55 -11.71
C HIS A 166 9.11 -3.88 -10.36
N ALA A 167 8.04 -4.23 -9.63
CA ALA A 167 7.75 -3.70 -8.30
C ALA A 167 8.81 -4.12 -7.25
N LEU A 168 9.37 -5.32 -7.40
CA LEU A 168 10.40 -5.86 -6.51
C LEU A 168 11.83 -5.51 -6.95
N ARG A 169 12.03 -4.97 -8.15
CA ARG A 169 13.37 -4.65 -8.69
C ARG A 169 14.26 -3.84 -7.75
N PRO A 170 13.77 -2.82 -7.01
CA PRO A 170 14.62 -2.07 -6.07
C PRO A 170 15.18 -2.92 -4.94
N PHE A 171 14.49 -4.02 -4.65
CA PHE A 171 14.73 -4.91 -3.53
C PHE A 171 15.51 -6.15 -3.97
N MET A 172 15.44 -6.48 -5.25
CA MET A 172 16.20 -7.54 -5.89
C MET A 172 17.55 -6.99 -6.32
N VAL A 173 18.64 -7.40 -5.65
CA VAL A 173 19.99 -7.12 -6.15
C VAL A 173 20.16 -7.81 -7.50
N VAL A 174 20.17 -7.01 -8.57
CA VAL A 174 20.45 -7.45 -9.93
C VAL A 174 21.93 -7.82 -9.99
N SER A 175 22.27 -9.07 -9.68
CA SER A 175 23.47 -9.65 -10.26
C SER A 175 23.22 -9.80 -11.75
N ALA A 176 24.15 -9.31 -12.58
CA ALA A 176 24.11 -9.39 -14.05
C ALA A 176 23.94 -10.82 -14.61
N SER A 177 24.01 -11.85 -13.76
CA SER A 177 23.87 -13.27 -14.08
C SER A 177 22.50 -13.90 -13.75
N GLY A 178 21.43 -13.11 -13.57
CA GLY A 178 20.09 -13.65 -13.33
C GLY A 178 19.94 -14.22 -11.91
N GLY A 179 19.92 -13.32 -10.93
CA GLY A 179 19.86 -13.66 -9.51
C GLY A 179 18.70 -14.59 -9.11
N PRO A 180 18.80 -15.26 -7.95
CA PRO A 180 17.86 -16.32 -7.51
C PRO A 180 16.39 -15.86 -7.41
N ALA A 181 16.14 -14.57 -7.22
CA ALA A 181 14.78 -14.03 -7.16
C ALA A 181 14.07 -14.03 -8.52
N MET A 182 14.81 -13.97 -9.64
CA MET A 182 14.26 -14.03 -11.00
C MET A 182 13.80 -15.44 -11.41
N ARG A 183 14.20 -16.47 -10.63
CA ARG A 183 13.81 -17.88 -10.82
C ARG A 183 12.64 -18.33 -9.93
N GLN A 184 12.12 -17.45 -9.08
CA GLN A 184 11.02 -17.80 -8.17
C GLN A 184 9.70 -17.97 -8.93
N SER A 185 8.75 -18.76 -8.41
CA SER A 185 7.40 -18.85 -8.97
C SER A 185 6.66 -17.50 -8.85
N THR A 186 5.65 -17.25 -9.69
CA THR A 186 4.84 -16.02 -9.59
C THR A 186 4.15 -15.90 -8.23
N ALA A 187 3.68 -17.02 -7.67
CA ALA A 187 3.09 -17.07 -6.33
C ALA A 187 4.09 -16.67 -5.23
N ALA A 188 5.37 -17.10 -5.34
CA ALA A 188 6.43 -16.68 -4.43
C ALA A 188 6.66 -15.17 -4.51
N LEU A 189 6.69 -14.60 -5.72
CA LEU A 189 6.87 -13.16 -5.93
C LEU A 189 5.74 -12.34 -5.32
N ARG A 190 4.47 -12.77 -5.46
CA ARG A 190 3.33 -12.13 -4.79
C ARG A 190 3.46 -12.15 -3.27
N SER A 191 3.86 -13.29 -2.73
CA SER A 191 4.07 -13.46 -1.28
C SER A 191 5.22 -12.59 -0.78
N LEU A 192 6.33 -12.51 -1.52
CA LEU A 192 7.46 -11.65 -1.21
C LEU A 192 7.09 -10.16 -1.28
N ALA A 193 6.31 -9.76 -2.29
CA ALA A 193 5.79 -8.40 -2.40
C ALA A 193 4.81 -8.07 -1.26
N ALA A 194 3.91 -8.98 -0.90
CA ALA A 194 3.02 -8.76 0.23
C ALA A 194 3.77 -8.59 1.56
N ILE A 195 4.83 -9.37 1.79
CA ILE A 195 5.73 -9.19 2.94
C ILE A 195 6.43 -7.82 2.88
N THR A 196 6.99 -7.50 1.71
CA THR A 196 7.71 -6.24 1.43
C THR A 196 6.87 -5.01 1.74
N TYR A 197 5.62 -5.02 1.30
CA TYR A 197 4.69 -3.90 1.42
C TYR A 197 3.80 -3.99 2.67
N ALA A 198 4.05 -4.96 3.57
CA ALA A 198 3.26 -5.22 4.77
C ALA A 198 1.75 -5.39 4.49
N CYS A 199 1.40 -6.07 3.41
CA CYS A 199 0.02 -6.35 3.03
C CYS A 199 -0.55 -7.52 3.88
N VAL A 200 -0.83 -7.20 5.14
CA VAL A 200 -1.34 -8.13 6.16
C VAL A 200 -2.60 -8.90 5.71
N PRO A 201 -3.65 -8.25 5.16
CA PRO A 201 -4.87 -8.95 4.74
C PRO A 201 -4.61 -10.08 3.74
N TYR A 202 -3.72 -9.87 2.78
CA TYR A 202 -3.31 -10.90 1.82
C TYR A 202 -2.58 -12.05 2.49
N LEU A 203 -1.59 -11.74 3.33
CA LEU A 203 -0.77 -12.77 4.00
C LEU A 203 -1.62 -13.65 4.91
N GLN A 204 -2.51 -13.05 5.68
CA GLN A 204 -3.43 -13.75 6.57
C GLN A 204 -4.34 -14.71 5.79
N ALA A 205 -4.92 -14.26 4.68
CA ALA A 205 -5.75 -15.11 3.82
C ALA A 205 -4.96 -16.30 3.25
N LYS A 206 -3.70 -16.07 2.83
CA LYS A 206 -2.83 -17.15 2.31
C LYS A 206 -2.34 -18.12 3.38
N ILE A 207 -2.19 -17.68 4.63
CA ILE A 207 -1.89 -18.53 5.79
C ILE A 207 -3.09 -19.41 6.09
N GLN A 208 -4.29 -18.81 6.21
CA GLN A 208 -5.54 -19.52 6.48
C GLN A 208 -5.83 -20.61 5.43
N SER A 209 -5.48 -20.36 4.16
CA SER A 209 -5.65 -21.34 3.09
C SER A 209 -4.49 -22.34 2.95
N GLY A 210 -3.43 -22.23 3.77
CA GLY A 210 -2.19 -23.01 3.65
C GLY A 210 -1.39 -22.79 2.36
N ALA A 211 -1.74 -21.77 1.56
CA ALA A 211 -1.12 -21.51 0.27
C ALA A 211 0.23 -20.78 0.40
N LEU A 212 0.43 -20.02 1.48
CA LEU A 212 1.67 -19.28 1.71
C LEU A 212 2.90 -20.20 1.85
N GLU A 213 2.72 -21.37 2.48
CA GLU A 213 3.81 -22.34 2.63
C GLU A 213 4.21 -22.96 1.29
N LYS A 214 3.23 -23.26 0.45
CA LYS A 214 3.44 -23.84 -0.88
C LYS A 214 4.09 -22.83 -1.83
N SER A 215 3.74 -21.56 -1.74
CA SER A 215 4.19 -20.53 -2.68
C SER A 215 5.65 -20.14 -2.50
N LEU A 216 6.13 -19.98 -1.26
CA LEU A 216 7.40 -19.32 -1.02
C LEU A 216 8.63 -20.17 -1.33
N GLY A 217 8.55 -21.51 -1.29
CA GLY A 217 9.63 -22.43 -1.69
C GLY A 217 11.02 -22.18 -1.05
N LEU A 218 11.10 -21.26 -0.09
CA LEU A 218 12.29 -20.78 0.60
C LEU A 218 12.28 -21.36 2.01
N SER A 219 13.46 -21.69 2.54
CA SER A 219 13.56 -21.98 3.97
C SER A 219 13.14 -20.74 4.76
N ARG A 220 12.19 -20.90 5.69
CA ARG A 220 11.49 -19.81 6.40
C ARG A 220 12.44 -18.87 7.16
N MET A 221 13.61 -19.37 7.59
CA MET A 221 14.70 -18.56 8.15
C MET A 221 15.25 -17.51 7.18
N ARG A 222 15.19 -17.73 5.86
CA ARG A 222 15.62 -16.72 4.87
C ARG A 222 14.64 -15.54 4.80
N LEU A 223 13.34 -15.80 4.92
CA LEU A 223 12.30 -14.76 4.95
C LEU A 223 12.42 -13.93 6.23
N PHE A 224 12.53 -14.62 7.37
CA PHE A 224 12.73 -13.99 8.68
C PHE A 224 14.02 -13.17 8.75
N ARG A 225 15.16 -13.73 8.32
CA ARG A 225 16.45 -13.00 8.26
C ARG A 225 16.37 -11.79 7.36
N GLY A 226 15.65 -11.89 6.24
CA GLY A 226 15.44 -10.74 5.41
C GLY A 226 14.70 -9.62 6.14
N LEU A 227 13.56 -9.95 6.76
CA LEU A 227 12.71 -8.99 7.47
C LEU A 227 13.44 -8.24 8.61
N ILE A 228 14.49 -8.85 9.17
CA ILE A 228 15.10 -8.41 10.43
C ILE A 228 16.50 -7.81 10.25
N TRP A 229 17.23 -8.18 9.19
CA TRP A 229 18.65 -7.86 9.10
C TRP A 229 18.96 -6.49 8.45
N SER A 230 19.40 -5.52 9.26
CA SER A 230 19.81 -4.16 8.85
C SER A 230 21.33 -3.86 8.95
N GLY A 231 22.14 -4.68 9.65
CA GLY A 231 23.43 -4.19 10.19
C GLY A 231 24.80 -4.58 9.56
N SER A 232 24.92 -5.41 8.51
CA SER A 232 26.26 -5.92 8.07
C SER A 232 26.67 -5.54 6.64
N LYS A 233 27.89 -5.01 6.48
CA LYS A 233 28.41 -4.43 5.22
C LYS A 233 28.62 -5.39 4.04
N SER A 234 28.53 -6.72 4.20
CA SER A 234 28.87 -7.68 3.12
C SER A 234 27.73 -8.62 2.69
N MET A 235 26.57 -8.59 3.36
CA MET A 235 25.31 -9.21 2.91
C MET A 235 24.12 -8.25 3.13
N LYS A 236 24.45 -6.97 2.95
CA LYS A 236 23.66 -5.75 3.17
C LYS A 236 22.29 -5.78 2.45
N GLY A 237 21.21 -5.56 3.20
CA GLY A 237 20.11 -4.70 2.75
C GLY A 237 18.83 -5.31 2.16
N ARG A 238 18.75 -6.61 1.84
CA ARG A 238 17.72 -7.09 0.88
C ARG A 238 16.26 -7.19 1.37
N LEU A 239 15.97 -7.03 2.65
CA LEU A 239 14.58 -6.96 3.17
C LEU A 239 14.41 -5.87 4.27
N SER A 240 15.51 -5.39 4.88
CA SER A 240 15.52 -4.14 5.66
C SER A 240 15.36 -2.89 4.78
N LEU A 241 16.03 -2.79 3.61
CA LEU A 241 15.76 -1.70 2.64
C LEU A 241 14.34 -1.75 2.08
N VAL A 242 13.76 -2.94 2.10
CA VAL A 242 12.44 -3.24 1.56
C VAL A 242 11.34 -2.68 2.45
N PHE A 243 11.57 -2.69 3.76
CA PHE A 243 10.72 -2.02 4.72
C PHE A 243 11.06 -0.54 4.93
N GLU A 244 12.26 -0.08 4.57
CA GLU A 244 12.65 1.35 4.70
C GLU A 244 12.22 2.17 3.48
N ALA A 245 12.41 1.68 2.25
CA ALA A 245 12.03 2.42 1.04
C ALA A 245 10.52 2.44 0.78
N THR A 246 9.77 1.52 1.39
CA THR A 246 8.30 1.46 1.25
C THR A 246 7.58 2.41 2.23
N VAL A 247 8.33 2.94 3.20
CA VAL A 247 7.88 3.73 4.35
C VAL A 247 8.14 5.23 4.18
N GLU A 248 8.63 5.68 3.02
CA GLU A 248 8.95 7.09 2.77
C GLU A 248 7.80 8.09 3.03
N ALA A 249 6.54 7.63 3.13
CA ALA A 249 5.38 8.46 3.48
C ALA A 249 4.74 8.12 4.84
N LEU A 250 5.29 7.17 5.60
CA LEU A 250 4.76 6.76 6.90
C LEU A 250 5.65 7.29 8.03
N THR A 251 5.03 7.62 9.17
CA THR A 251 5.79 7.89 10.39
C THR A 251 6.59 6.65 10.80
N TYR A 252 7.73 6.86 11.47
CA TYR A 252 8.56 5.77 11.99
C TYR A 252 7.74 4.80 12.85
N GLU A 253 6.85 5.31 13.69
CA GLU A 253 5.98 4.51 14.56
C GLU A 253 5.02 3.61 13.77
N THR A 254 4.32 4.16 12.76
CA THR A 254 3.42 3.39 11.91
C THR A 254 4.16 2.28 11.16
N ALA A 255 5.37 2.58 10.67
CA ALA A 255 6.22 1.60 10.00
C ALA A 255 6.63 0.46 10.93
N GLN A 256 7.04 0.76 12.17
CA GLN A 256 7.40 -0.26 13.14
C GLN A 256 6.20 -1.13 13.53
N HIS A 257 5.02 -0.53 13.70
CA HIS A 257 3.81 -1.30 14.00
C HIS A 257 3.45 -2.28 12.86
N LEU A 258 3.48 -1.84 11.61
CA LEU A 258 3.22 -2.70 10.45
C LEU A 258 4.24 -3.83 10.30
N ARG A 259 5.52 -3.56 10.63
CA ARG A 259 6.57 -4.59 10.69
C ARG A 259 6.24 -5.65 11.73
N VAL A 260 5.86 -5.22 12.93
CA VAL A 260 5.51 -6.12 14.03
C VAL A 260 4.29 -6.97 13.68
N GLN A 261 3.25 -6.39 13.07
CA GLN A 261 2.07 -7.14 12.61
C GLN A 261 2.40 -8.16 11.51
N THR A 262 3.18 -7.75 10.50
CA THR A 262 3.64 -8.65 9.44
C THR A 262 4.47 -9.79 10.03
N LEU A 263 5.34 -9.48 10.99
CA LEU A 263 6.15 -10.48 11.67
C LEU A 263 5.29 -11.47 12.45
N LYS A 264 4.29 -11.00 13.23
CA LYS A 264 3.32 -11.86 13.93
C LYS A 264 2.72 -12.91 13.01
N LEU A 265 2.20 -12.50 11.86
CA LEU A 265 1.62 -13.42 10.89
C LEU A 265 2.64 -14.40 10.33
N VAL A 266 3.85 -13.94 10.02
CA VAL A 266 4.94 -14.81 9.54
C VAL A 266 5.36 -15.85 10.60
N LEU A 267 5.12 -15.58 11.89
CA LEU A 267 5.42 -16.50 12.99
C LEU A 267 4.34 -17.55 13.23
N GLU A 268 3.11 -17.29 12.80
CA GLU A 268 2.01 -18.27 12.87
C GLU A 268 2.24 -19.46 11.94
N ILE A 269 3.23 -19.38 11.04
CA ILE A 269 3.54 -20.40 10.06
C ILE A 269 4.29 -21.58 10.73
N PRO A 270 3.69 -22.78 10.93
CA PRO A 270 4.10 -23.80 11.92
C PRO A 270 5.55 -24.33 11.89
N SER A 271 6.19 -24.39 10.73
CA SER A 271 7.53 -24.99 10.53
C SER A 271 8.71 -24.07 10.88
N VAL A 272 8.51 -22.96 11.60
CA VAL A 272 9.62 -22.17 12.16
C VAL A 272 9.68 -22.33 13.66
N SER A 273 10.84 -22.76 14.18
CA SER A 273 11.01 -22.78 15.64
C SER A 273 11.12 -21.36 16.16
N ARG A 274 10.13 -20.95 16.94
CA ARG A 274 10.09 -19.68 17.68
C ARG A 274 11.42 -19.38 18.39
N GLY A 275 12.05 -20.40 18.97
CA GLY A 275 13.35 -20.26 19.64
C GLY A 275 14.53 -19.91 18.72
N ALA A 276 14.53 -20.30 17.44
CA ALA A 276 15.58 -19.86 16.50
C ALA A 276 15.46 -18.36 16.18
N ILE A 277 14.22 -17.91 16.06
CA ILE A 277 13.84 -16.53 15.83
C ILE A 277 14.18 -15.64 17.03
N GLU A 278 13.79 -16.06 18.24
CA GLU A 278 14.10 -15.32 19.47
C GLU A 278 15.61 -15.17 19.68
N ARG A 279 16.40 -16.21 19.38
CA ARG A 279 17.87 -16.14 19.45
C ARG A 279 18.46 -15.13 18.48
N GLU A 280 17.90 -15.01 17.28
CA GLU A 280 18.36 -14.01 16.30
C GLU A 280 18.01 -12.59 16.74
N VAL A 281 16.78 -12.36 17.23
CA VAL A 281 16.37 -11.04 17.74
C VAL A 281 17.18 -10.64 18.97
N THR A 282 17.45 -11.57 19.88
CA THR A 282 18.29 -11.32 21.07
C THR A 282 19.69 -10.85 20.66
N ARG A 283 20.30 -11.47 19.64
CA ARG A 283 21.59 -11.02 19.08
C ARG A 283 21.56 -9.57 18.57
N HIS A 284 20.42 -9.06 18.12
CA HIS A 284 20.28 -7.66 17.71
C HIS A 284 20.12 -6.70 18.88
N ILE A 285 19.49 -7.11 19.98
CA ILE A 285 19.38 -6.32 21.23
C ILE A 285 20.76 -6.10 21.85
N ASP A 286 21.60 -7.13 21.80
CA ASP A 286 22.96 -7.13 22.37
C ASP A 286 23.97 -6.34 21.51
N GLY A 287 23.58 -5.93 20.29
CA GLY A 287 24.41 -5.13 19.40
C GLY A 287 24.71 -3.72 19.92
N PRO A 288 25.72 -3.03 19.35
CA PRO A 288 26.18 -1.72 19.84
C PRO A 288 25.22 -0.55 19.58
N ASN A 289 24.17 -0.73 18.76
CA ASN A 289 23.27 0.35 18.36
C ASN A 289 22.06 0.48 19.30
N LYS A 290 22.18 1.35 20.32
CA LYS A 290 21.12 1.63 21.31
C LYS A 290 19.78 2.05 20.68
N ALA A 291 19.78 2.81 19.58
CA ALA A 291 18.54 3.27 18.94
C ALA A 291 17.68 2.14 18.36
N THR A 292 18.30 0.99 18.06
CA THR A 292 17.58 -0.20 17.58
C THR A 292 17.14 -1.13 18.71
N ARG A 293 17.69 -0.98 19.92
CA ARG A 293 17.46 -1.89 21.04
C ARG A 293 16.01 -1.91 21.49
N GLU A 294 15.37 -0.74 21.60
CA GLU A 294 13.96 -0.63 22.01
C GLU A 294 13.01 -1.32 21.03
N TYR A 295 13.22 -1.11 19.72
CA TYR A 295 12.48 -1.80 18.68
C TYR A 295 12.66 -3.33 18.78
N TRP A 296 13.91 -3.80 18.88
CA TRP A 296 14.18 -5.24 18.96
C TRP A 296 13.66 -5.87 20.25
N THR A 297 13.62 -5.11 21.35
CA THR A 297 13.00 -5.55 22.61
C THR A 297 11.49 -5.69 22.42
N THR A 298 10.83 -4.72 21.78
CA THR A 298 9.41 -4.80 21.44
C THR A 298 9.10 -6.01 20.56
N VAL A 299 9.93 -6.24 19.53
CA VAL A 299 9.83 -7.42 18.68
C VAL A 299 9.99 -8.70 19.50
N LEU A 300 10.96 -8.76 20.42
CA LEU A 300 11.18 -9.93 21.28
C LEU A 300 10.02 -10.18 22.25
N ASP A 301 9.43 -9.13 22.80
CA ASP A 301 8.29 -9.26 23.70
C ASP A 301 7.04 -9.72 22.95
N VAL A 302 6.83 -9.22 21.73
CA VAL A 302 5.80 -9.75 20.82
C VAL A 302 6.07 -11.21 20.50
N LEU A 303 7.33 -11.54 20.17
CA LEU A 303 7.76 -12.91 19.93
C LEU A 303 7.53 -13.81 21.12
N ARG A 304 7.58 -13.32 22.36
CA ARG A 304 7.37 -14.10 23.59
C ARG A 304 5.92 -14.07 24.09
N GLY A 305 5.04 -13.32 23.43
CA GLY A 305 3.65 -13.13 23.87
C GLY A 305 3.52 -12.27 25.13
N ARG A 306 4.56 -11.50 25.48
CA ARG A 306 4.61 -10.63 26.68
C ARG A 306 4.03 -9.25 26.44
N ALA A 307 3.99 -8.78 25.19
CA ALA A 307 3.44 -7.50 24.82
C ALA A 307 2.15 -7.68 24.00
N PRO A 308 1.01 -7.10 24.43
CA PRO A 308 -0.06 -6.83 23.48
C PRO A 308 0.50 -5.86 22.44
N VAL A 309 0.23 -6.12 21.17
CA VAL A 309 0.48 -5.08 20.16
C VAL A 309 -0.52 -4.00 20.49
N LYS A 310 -0.04 -2.85 20.98
CA LYS A 310 -0.88 -1.66 21.05
C LYS A 310 -1.45 -1.52 19.65
N GLU A 311 -2.76 -1.68 19.52
CA GLU A 311 -3.45 -1.32 18.30
C GLU A 311 -3.06 0.13 18.06
N VAL A 312 -2.23 0.38 17.04
CA VAL A 312 -2.17 1.74 16.52
C VAL A 312 -3.60 2.02 16.10
N PRO A 313 -4.26 3.05 16.65
CA PRO A 313 -5.62 3.39 16.25
C PRO A 313 -5.63 3.37 14.73
N GLY A 314 -6.47 2.52 14.14
CA GLY A 314 -6.45 2.13 12.72
C GLY A 314 -6.70 3.27 11.72
N ARG A 315 -6.55 4.52 12.16
CA ARG A 315 -6.50 5.71 11.34
C ARG A 315 -5.15 6.36 11.60
N VAL A 316 -4.26 6.25 10.62
CA VAL A 316 -3.28 7.32 10.40
C VAL A 316 -4.12 8.59 10.30
N GLY A 317 -4.10 9.39 11.37
CA GLY A 317 -4.71 10.71 11.34
C GLY A 317 -4.09 11.49 10.19
N PRO A 318 -4.88 12.31 9.48
CA PRO A 318 -4.52 12.95 8.21
C PRO A 318 -3.55 14.13 8.38
N SER A 319 -2.52 13.97 9.23
CA SER A 319 -1.50 14.99 9.45
C SER A 319 -0.78 15.37 8.15
N THR A 320 -0.59 14.42 7.23
CA THR A 320 0.03 14.62 5.92
C THR A 320 -0.81 15.44 4.93
N LEU A 321 -2.14 15.41 5.04
CA LEU A 321 -3.03 16.23 4.20
C LEU A 321 -2.94 17.71 4.58
N MET A 322 -2.86 18.02 5.88
CA MET A 322 -2.71 19.39 6.38
C MET A 322 -1.44 20.05 5.84
N GLU A 323 -0.33 19.32 5.74
CA GLU A 323 0.92 19.85 5.18
C GLU A 323 0.82 20.12 3.67
N GLN A 324 0.12 19.27 2.92
CA GLN A 324 -0.13 19.48 1.48
C GLN A 324 -1.01 20.71 1.20
N TYR A 325 -2.05 20.93 2.02
CA TYR A 325 -2.90 22.12 1.90
C TYR A 325 -2.23 23.40 2.43
N ARG A 326 -1.25 23.29 3.35
CA ARG A 326 -0.42 24.42 3.79
C ARG A 326 0.55 24.90 2.72
N GLY A 327 1.07 24.00 1.88
CA GLY A 327 2.05 24.34 0.86
C GLY A 327 1.50 24.93 -0.44
N ARG A 328 0.22 24.68 -0.78
CA ARG A 328 -0.34 25.02 -2.11
C ARG A 328 -1.32 26.19 -2.17
N HIS A 329 -1.82 26.69 -1.04
CA HIS A 329 -2.79 27.81 -1.02
C HIS A 329 -2.24 29.13 -0.47
N ALA A 330 -0.91 29.32 -0.48
CA ALA A 330 -0.34 30.66 -0.34
C ALA A 330 -0.66 31.47 -1.62
N CYS A 331 -1.71 32.30 -1.54
CA CYS A 331 -2.11 33.33 -2.50
C CYS A 331 -2.60 32.85 -3.89
N GLN A 332 -3.90 32.56 -3.98
CA GLN A 332 -4.69 33.06 -5.11
C GLN A 332 -5.87 33.84 -4.54
N THR A 333 -5.62 35.11 -4.21
CA THR A 333 -6.66 36.12 -4.04
C THR A 333 -7.23 36.37 -5.44
N VAL A 334 -8.32 35.71 -5.79
CA VAL A 334 -9.13 36.09 -6.94
C VAL A 334 -9.87 37.35 -6.51
N GLY A 335 -9.47 38.50 -7.05
CA GLY A 335 -10.22 39.74 -6.92
C GLY A 335 -11.61 39.54 -7.52
N ILE A 336 -12.63 39.77 -6.71
CA ILE A 336 -14.02 39.97 -7.16
C ILE A 336 -14.17 41.42 -7.57
#